data_AF-F0UA26-F1
#
_entry.id   AF-F0UA26-F1
#
_cell.length_a   1.000
_cell.length_b   1.000
_cell.length_c   1.000
_cell.angle_alpha   90.00
_cell.angle_beta   90.00
_cell.angle_gamma   90.00
#
_symmetry.space_group_name_H-M   'P 1'
#
loop_
_entity.id
_entity.type
_entity.pdbx_description
1 polymer ?
#
loop_
_entity_poly.entity_id
_entity_poly.type
_entity_poly.pdbx_seq_one_letter_code
_entity_poly.pdbx_strand_id
1 'polypeptide(L)'
;MHGFCRGLPAKYMLQANPSVSQFLREIVVDLVSTDDPNSNPALNTCYRKGWLQAELLEENKPIYIFSTGIHRRYIEHLLSIDTPPFPFHLFPTIEDLSFAAIREFKPAGLRVEQRGSAFTPATRPLEATFQNEFYRACYELLGKRLYLSSEWTGTAKGGRVDFQVRGTRWAIEILRDGDNIDEHVARFQTGGRYFPWLQAQEIQEYIILDFRRTQPPKKSSYNRVFYVVFSEDYTMYQLFNSKLDRIGDSVALLA
;
A
#
# COMPACT_ATOMS: atom_id res chain seq x y z
N MET A 1 -0.26 -38.04 11.93
CA MET A 1 -0.75 -37.45 10.67
C MET A 1 -1.58 -36.22 10.99
N HIS A 2 -1.11 -35.01 10.70
CA HIS A 2 -1.99 -33.84 10.67
C HIS A 2 -2.48 -33.68 9.24
N GLY A 3 -3.81 -33.75 9.07
CA GLY A 3 -4.47 -33.66 7.77
C GLY A 3 -4.19 -32.34 7.06
N PHE A 4 -4.37 -32.36 5.75
CA PHE A 4 -4.29 -31.19 4.88
C PHE A 4 -5.42 -30.21 5.25
N CYS A 5 -5.17 -29.22 6.10
CA CYS A 5 -6.15 -28.18 6.43
C CYS A 5 -5.98 -27.01 5.46
N ARG A 6 -6.91 -26.86 4.50
CA ARG A 6 -7.06 -25.65 3.66
C ARG A 6 -8.03 -24.71 4.35
N GLY A 7 -7.60 -23.51 4.70
CA GLY A 7 -8.42 -22.51 5.38
C GLY A 7 -7.60 -21.31 5.82
N LEU A 8 -8.23 -20.30 6.40
CA LEU A 8 -7.53 -19.11 6.91
C LEU A 8 -6.66 -19.45 8.14
N PRO A 9 -5.49 -18.79 8.31
CA PRO A 9 -4.65 -19.01 9.47
C PRO A 9 -5.34 -18.57 10.77
N ALA A 10 -5.27 -19.38 11.82
CA ALA A 10 -5.73 -18.96 13.14
C ALA A 10 -4.68 -18.07 13.84
N LYS A 11 -5.12 -17.11 14.67
CA LYS A 11 -4.22 -16.18 15.41
C LYS A 11 -3.11 -16.91 16.16
N TYR A 12 -3.46 -17.94 16.93
CA TYR A 12 -2.50 -18.71 17.73
C TYR A 12 -1.44 -19.41 16.87
N MET A 13 -1.78 -19.84 15.65
CA MET A 13 -0.82 -20.48 14.75
C MET A 13 0.25 -19.49 14.29
N LEU A 14 -0.15 -18.25 13.98
CA LEU A 14 0.78 -17.20 13.58
C LEU A 14 1.65 -16.76 14.77
N GLN A 15 1.07 -16.60 15.96
CA GLN A 15 1.80 -16.27 17.19
C GLN A 15 2.84 -17.33 17.56
N ALA A 16 2.51 -18.61 17.39
CA ALA A 16 3.43 -19.72 17.65
C ALA A 16 4.54 -19.87 16.58
N ASN A 17 4.42 -19.21 15.41
CA ASN A 17 5.37 -19.32 14.30
C ASN A 17 5.82 -17.93 13.82
N PRO A 18 6.78 -17.27 14.52
CA PRO A 18 7.23 -15.92 14.18
C PRO A 18 7.82 -15.80 12.78
N SER A 19 8.54 -16.81 12.29
CA SER A 19 9.10 -16.82 10.93
C SER A 19 8.01 -16.84 9.85
N VAL A 20 6.96 -17.63 10.05
CA VAL A 20 5.78 -17.67 9.16
C VAL A 20 5.05 -16.33 9.20
N SER A 21 4.87 -15.76 10.39
CA SER A 21 4.26 -14.44 10.54
C SER A 21 5.04 -13.35 9.82
N GLN A 22 6.37 -13.35 9.95
CA GLN A 22 7.23 -12.36 9.28
C GLN A 22 7.16 -12.52 7.76
N PHE A 23 7.29 -13.74 7.26
CA PHE A 23 7.15 -14.04 5.83
C PHE A 23 5.78 -13.62 5.28
N LEU A 24 4.71 -13.85 6.04
CA LEU A 24 3.38 -13.41 5.64
C LEU A 24 3.22 -11.87 5.66
N ARG A 25 3.92 -11.14 6.53
CA ARG A 25 3.94 -9.66 6.47
C ARG A 25 4.59 -9.17 5.18
N GLU A 26 5.73 -9.78 4.82
CA GLU A 26 6.47 -9.45 3.60
C GLU A 26 5.59 -9.71 2.37
N ILE A 27 4.96 -10.88 2.27
CA ILE A 27 4.15 -11.20 1.10
C ILE A 27 2.80 -10.43 1.02
N VAL A 28 2.27 -9.92 2.14
CA VAL A 28 1.14 -8.96 2.12
C VAL A 28 1.49 -7.68 1.39
N VAL A 29 2.75 -7.26 1.52
CA VAL A 29 3.30 -6.01 1.00
C VAL A 29 3.83 -6.22 -0.43
N ASP A 30 4.69 -7.22 -0.63
CA ASP A 30 5.33 -7.51 -1.92
C ASP A 30 4.39 -8.21 -2.92
N LEU A 31 3.26 -8.73 -2.43
CA LEU A 31 2.23 -9.47 -3.18
C LEU A 31 2.64 -10.82 -3.76
N VAL A 32 3.94 -11.08 -3.86
CA VAL A 32 4.50 -12.26 -4.49
C VAL A 32 5.81 -12.66 -3.79
N SER A 33 6.06 -13.96 -3.73
CA SER A 33 7.36 -14.53 -3.39
C SER A 33 7.89 -15.37 -4.55
N THR A 34 9.18 -15.24 -4.84
CA THR A 34 9.91 -16.03 -5.84
C THR A 34 10.87 -17.04 -5.19
N ASP A 35 10.75 -17.24 -3.88
CA ASP A 35 11.61 -18.15 -3.13
C ASP A 35 11.33 -19.62 -3.49
N ASP A 36 12.31 -20.48 -3.20
CA ASP A 36 12.14 -21.93 -3.31
C ASP A 36 11.57 -22.50 -1.99
N PRO A 37 10.41 -23.17 -1.99
CA PRO A 37 9.85 -23.79 -0.78
C PRO A 37 10.78 -24.85 -0.15
N ASN A 38 11.72 -25.43 -0.90
CA ASN A 38 12.68 -26.37 -0.31
C ASN A 38 13.73 -25.68 0.56
N SER A 39 14.01 -24.39 0.31
CA SER A 39 14.99 -23.59 1.05
C SER A 39 14.35 -22.56 1.99
N ASN A 40 13.07 -22.22 1.78
CA ASN A 40 12.28 -21.35 2.66
C ASN A 40 11.16 -22.15 3.40
N PRO A 41 11.39 -22.56 4.67
CA PRO A 41 10.41 -23.30 5.47
C PRO A 41 9.10 -22.55 5.73
N ALA A 42 9.13 -21.20 5.79
CA ALA A 42 7.94 -20.39 6.00
C ALA A 42 7.04 -20.41 4.76
N LEU A 43 7.63 -20.27 3.57
CA LEU A 43 6.94 -20.44 2.29
C LEU A 43 6.33 -21.84 2.18
N ASN A 44 7.12 -22.89 2.41
CA ASN A 44 6.64 -24.28 2.37
C ASN A 44 5.45 -24.50 3.31
N THR A 45 5.52 -23.93 4.52
CA THR A 45 4.41 -23.99 5.48
C THR A 45 3.17 -23.32 4.93
N CYS A 46 3.27 -22.08 4.43
CA CYS A 46 2.15 -21.33 3.86
C CYS A 46 1.53 -22.04 2.65
N TYR A 47 2.37 -22.59 1.77
CA TYR A 47 1.95 -23.36 0.60
C TYR A 47 1.22 -24.65 0.99
N ARG A 48 1.79 -25.45 1.91
CA ARG A 48 1.15 -26.70 2.38
C ARG A 48 -0.16 -26.47 3.13
N LYS A 49 -0.32 -25.32 3.77
CA LYS A 49 -1.58 -24.90 4.42
C LYS A 49 -2.59 -24.30 3.43
N GLY A 50 -2.21 -24.10 2.17
CA GLY A 50 -3.05 -23.51 1.14
C GLY A 50 -3.32 -22.02 1.31
N TRP A 51 -2.53 -21.32 2.12
CA TRP A 51 -2.60 -19.86 2.28
C TRP A 51 -2.01 -19.14 1.08
N LEU A 52 -0.98 -19.76 0.49
CA LEU A 52 -0.41 -19.37 -0.79
C LEU A 52 -0.61 -20.47 -1.82
N GLN A 53 -0.72 -20.09 -3.07
CA GLN A 53 -0.74 -20.98 -4.22
C GLN A 53 0.45 -20.68 -5.14
N ALA A 54 0.88 -21.70 -5.88
CA ALA A 54 1.91 -21.55 -6.89
C ALA A 54 1.25 -21.19 -8.23
N GLU A 55 1.79 -20.18 -8.89
CA GLU A 55 1.46 -19.81 -10.27
C GLU A 55 2.74 -19.94 -11.11
N LEU A 56 2.61 -20.27 -12.40
CA LEU A 56 3.74 -20.31 -13.32
C LEU A 56 3.84 -18.98 -14.07
N LEU A 57 5.01 -18.34 -14.02
CA LEU A 57 5.35 -17.25 -14.93
C LEU A 57 6.05 -17.81 -16.20
N GLU A 58 6.23 -16.93 -17.18
CA GLU A 58 7.13 -17.17 -18.31
C GLU A 58 8.50 -17.63 -17.78
N GLU A 59 9.11 -18.63 -18.44
CA GLU A 59 10.29 -19.41 -17.98
C GLU A 59 10.04 -20.59 -17.01
N ASN A 60 8.80 -21.04 -16.77
CA ASN A 60 8.48 -22.19 -15.91
C ASN A 60 8.95 -22.05 -14.44
N LYS A 61 9.28 -20.84 -13.99
CA LYS A 61 9.60 -20.59 -12.58
C LYS A 61 8.31 -20.35 -11.79
N PRO A 62 8.07 -21.12 -10.71
CA PRO A 62 6.91 -20.88 -9.87
C PRO A 62 7.08 -19.57 -9.09
N ILE A 63 6.02 -18.79 -9.04
CA ILE A 63 5.84 -17.72 -8.06
C ILE A 63 4.75 -18.13 -7.07
N TYR A 64 4.79 -17.53 -5.88
CA TYR A 64 3.85 -17.81 -4.82
C TYR A 64 3.08 -16.55 -4.48
N ILE A 65 1.75 -16.64 -4.56
CA ILE A 65 0.83 -15.54 -4.26
C ILE A 65 -0.24 -16.03 -3.29
N PHE A 66 -0.96 -15.10 -2.65
CA PHE A 66 -2.14 -15.47 -1.86
C PHE A 66 -3.17 -16.21 -2.71
N SER A 67 -3.69 -17.32 -2.18
CA SER A 67 -4.68 -18.14 -2.88
C SER A 67 -5.94 -17.36 -3.27
N THR A 68 -6.31 -16.34 -2.48
CA THR A 68 -7.36 -15.38 -2.84
C THR A 68 -7.07 -14.01 -2.21
N GLY A 69 -7.73 -12.96 -2.72
CA GLY A 69 -7.69 -11.63 -2.09
C GLY A 69 -8.22 -11.60 -0.65
N ILE A 70 -9.12 -12.53 -0.29
CA ILE A 70 -9.61 -12.69 1.08
C ILE A 70 -8.50 -13.18 2.01
N HIS A 71 -7.63 -14.11 1.56
CA HIS A 71 -6.48 -14.54 2.36
C HIS A 71 -5.56 -13.36 2.67
N ARG A 72 -5.24 -12.54 1.65
CA ARG A 72 -4.40 -11.35 1.83
C ARG A 72 -5.01 -10.40 2.86
N ARG A 73 -6.27 -9.99 2.69
CA ARG A 73 -6.94 -9.03 3.58
C ARG A 73 -7.07 -9.56 5.00
N TYR A 74 -7.44 -10.84 5.14
CA TYR A 74 -7.55 -11.47 6.44
C TYR A 74 -6.20 -11.53 7.17
N ILE A 75 -5.13 -11.87 6.46
CA ILE A 75 -3.78 -11.97 7.02
C ILE A 75 -3.21 -10.58 7.35
N GLU A 76 -3.42 -9.58 6.49
CA GLU A 76 -3.11 -8.18 6.77
C GLU A 76 -3.77 -7.73 8.09
N HIS A 77 -5.08 -7.95 8.21
CA HIS A 77 -5.82 -7.64 9.42
C HIS A 77 -5.25 -8.38 10.63
N LEU A 78 -5.13 -9.71 10.55
CA LEU A 78 -4.70 -10.55 11.66
C LEU A 78 -3.30 -10.19 12.18
N LEU A 79 -2.36 -9.95 11.27
CA LEU A 79 -0.98 -9.58 11.61
C LEU A 79 -0.86 -8.11 12.06
N SER A 80 -1.87 -7.28 11.80
CA SER A 80 -1.90 -5.89 12.26
C SER A 80 -2.46 -5.70 13.67
N ILE A 81 -3.14 -6.69 14.24
CA ILE A 81 -3.80 -6.58 15.56
C ILE A 81 -2.79 -6.25 16.66
N ASP A 82 -1.61 -6.86 16.60
CA ASP A 82 -0.56 -6.71 17.62
C ASP A 82 0.51 -5.67 17.19
N THR A 83 0.18 -4.78 16.24
CA THR A 83 1.06 -3.65 15.86
C THR A 83 1.18 -2.68 17.04
N PRO A 84 2.39 -2.23 17.42
CA PRO A 84 2.57 -1.29 18.52
C PRO A 84 1.90 0.07 18.24
N PRO A 85 1.77 0.95 19.26
CA PRO A 85 1.26 2.30 19.06
C PRO A 85 2.02 3.03 17.95
N PHE A 86 1.29 3.83 17.16
CA PHE A 86 1.88 4.58 16.06
C PHE A 86 2.99 5.53 16.56
N PRO A 87 4.17 5.56 15.91
CA PRO A 87 5.31 6.32 16.39
C PRO A 87 5.21 7.81 16.03
N PHE A 88 4.29 8.54 16.69
CA PHE A 88 4.09 9.99 16.48
C PHE A 88 5.35 10.85 16.69
N HIS A 89 6.31 10.37 17.48
CA HIS A 89 7.59 11.06 17.68
C HIS A 89 8.48 11.06 16.43
N LEU A 90 8.32 10.10 15.52
CA LEU A 90 9.01 10.04 14.23
C LEU A 90 8.19 10.71 13.13
N PHE A 91 6.87 10.52 13.17
CA PHE A 91 5.94 11.06 12.17
C PHE A 91 4.79 11.80 12.88
N PRO A 92 4.99 13.08 13.23
CA PRO A 92 3.98 13.86 13.93
C PRO A 92 2.70 14.10 13.11
N THR A 93 2.82 14.23 11.79
CA THR A 93 1.72 14.50 10.87
C THR A 93 1.59 13.45 9.75
N ILE A 94 0.44 13.43 9.09
CA ILE A 94 0.21 12.54 7.93
C ILE A 94 1.15 12.91 6.77
N GLU A 95 1.45 14.20 6.59
CA GLU A 95 2.41 14.69 5.61
C GLU A 95 3.83 14.18 5.91
N ASP A 96 4.26 14.19 7.18
CA ASP A 96 5.59 13.70 7.59
C ASP A 96 5.76 12.22 7.21
N LEU A 97 4.76 11.38 7.54
CA LEU A 97 4.76 9.97 7.15
C LEU A 97 4.77 9.82 5.62
N SER A 98 3.86 10.50 4.93
CA SER A 98 3.71 10.36 3.48
C SER A 98 4.96 10.79 2.73
N PHE A 99 5.56 11.94 3.08
CA PHE A 99 6.77 12.43 2.40
C PHE A 99 8.00 11.60 2.75
N ALA A 100 8.11 11.08 3.98
CA ALA A 100 9.15 10.12 4.33
C ALA A 100 8.99 8.82 3.54
N ALA A 101 7.77 8.28 3.40
CA ALA A 101 7.53 7.09 2.59
C ALA A 101 7.88 7.32 1.11
N ILE A 102 7.52 8.48 0.54
CA ILE A 102 7.87 8.79 -0.86
C ILE A 102 9.39 8.83 -1.09
N ARG A 103 10.19 9.26 -0.09
CA ARG A 103 11.66 9.21 -0.17
C ARG A 103 12.23 7.80 -0.26
N GLU A 104 11.50 6.81 0.23
CA GLU A 104 11.88 5.40 0.21
C GLU A 104 11.45 4.68 -1.06
N PHE A 105 10.84 5.37 -2.03
CA PHE A 105 10.39 4.77 -3.29
C PHE A 105 11.57 4.22 -4.09
N LYS A 106 11.39 3.03 -4.64
CA LYS A 106 12.35 2.33 -5.51
C LYS A 106 11.97 2.56 -6.97
N PRO A 107 12.82 3.24 -7.76
CA PRO A 107 12.56 3.47 -9.18
C PRO A 107 12.30 2.17 -9.95
N ALA A 108 12.99 1.08 -9.58
CA ALA A 108 12.76 -0.23 -10.17
C ALA A 108 11.31 -0.69 -10.06
N GLY A 109 10.67 -0.52 -8.89
CA GLY A 109 9.27 -0.91 -8.66
C GLY A 109 8.27 -0.13 -9.51
N LEU A 110 8.57 1.15 -9.78
CA LEU A 110 7.73 2.03 -10.61
C LEU A 110 7.89 1.76 -12.13
N ARG A 111 9.01 1.14 -12.53
CA ARG A 111 9.33 0.82 -13.94
C ARG A 111 8.79 -0.53 -14.40
N VAL A 112 8.44 -1.46 -13.50
CA VAL A 112 8.05 -2.85 -13.84
C VAL A 112 6.92 -2.92 -14.86
N GLU A 113 6.05 -1.91 -14.95
CA GLU A 113 4.95 -1.88 -15.93
C GLU A 113 5.34 -1.36 -17.34
N GLN A 114 6.59 -0.92 -17.58
CA GLN A 114 7.05 -0.71 -18.97
C GLN A 114 7.29 -2.03 -19.72
N ARG A 115 7.32 -3.17 -19.01
CA ARG A 115 7.43 -4.50 -19.59
C ARG A 115 6.19 -5.30 -19.18
N GLY A 116 5.16 -5.28 -20.03
CA GLY A 116 3.89 -5.95 -19.78
C GLY A 116 4.10 -7.39 -19.27
N SER A 117 3.49 -7.72 -18.13
CA SER A 117 3.42 -9.09 -17.62
C SER A 117 2.00 -9.62 -17.81
N ALA A 118 1.89 -10.80 -18.42
CA ALA A 118 0.67 -11.38 -18.98
C ALA A 118 -0.38 -11.89 -17.97
N PHE A 119 -0.23 -11.65 -16.65
CA PHE A 119 -0.98 -12.40 -15.63
C PHE A 119 -1.89 -11.58 -14.71
N THR A 120 -2.32 -10.41 -15.16
CA THR A 120 -3.65 -9.88 -14.83
C THR A 120 -4.31 -9.37 -16.11
N PRO A 121 -5.63 -9.54 -16.32
CA PRO A 121 -6.29 -9.16 -17.57
C PRO A 121 -6.10 -7.66 -17.80
N ALA A 122 -5.39 -7.31 -18.87
CA ALA A 122 -4.92 -5.96 -19.18
C ALA A 122 -3.98 -5.38 -18.11
N THR A 123 -3.04 -4.54 -18.56
CA THR A 123 -2.23 -3.60 -17.75
C THR A 123 -2.82 -3.34 -16.37
N ARG A 124 -2.15 -3.77 -15.29
CA ARG A 124 -2.51 -3.29 -13.94
C ARG A 124 -2.58 -1.75 -14.02
N PRO A 125 -3.59 -1.11 -13.42
CA PRO A 125 -3.63 0.35 -13.43
C PRO A 125 -2.34 0.87 -12.79
N LEU A 126 -1.62 1.78 -13.45
CA LEU A 126 -0.39 2.38 -12.90
C LEU A 126 -0.61 3.01 -11.51
N GLU A 127 -1.85 3.38 -11.15
CA GLU A 127 -2.23 3.77 -9.79
C GLU A 127 -1.96 2.66 -8.76
N ALA A 128 -2.26 1.40 -9.09
CA ALA A 128 -1.95 0.26 -8.25
C ALA A 128 -0.44 0.07 -8.03
N THR A 129 0.39 0.48 -9.00
CA THR A 129 1.86 0.49 -8.83
C THR A 129 2.29 1.50 -7.77
N PHE A 130 1.76 2.73 -7.80
CA PHE A 130 2.06 3.72 -6.75
C PHE A 130 1.49 3.31 -5.40
N GLN A 131 0.29 2.71 -5.35
CA GLN A 131 -0.28 2.19 -4.11
C GLN A 131 0.58 1.09 -3.48
N ASN A 132 1.02 0.11 -4.28
CA ASN A 132 1.89 -0.96 -3.79
C ASN A 132 3.24 -0.43 -3.32
N GLU A 133 3.85 0.47 -4.08
CA GLU A 133 5.14 1.06 -3.71
C GLU A 133 5.02 1.93 -2.46
N PHE A 134 3.94 2.69 -2.31
CA PHE A 134 3.65 3.45 -1.10
C PHE A 134 3.46 2.55 0.13
N TYR A 135 2.75 1.42 -0.03
CA TYR A 135 2.62 0.43 1.03
C TYR A 135 4.00 -0.12 1.40
N ARG A 136 4.77 -0.60 0.42
CA ARG A 136 6.11 -1.14 0.64
C ARG A 136 7.04 -0.15 1.34
N ALA A 137 7.05 1.10 0.90
CA ALA A 137 7.83 2.16 1.52
C ALA A 137 7.42 2.40 2.99
N CYS A 138 6.12 2.52 3.27
CA CYS A 138 5.62 2.65 4.64
C CYS A 138 5.99 1.44 5.52
N TYR A 139 5.91 0.22 4.96
CA TYR A 139 6.25 -1.00 5.67
C TYR A 139 7.71 -1.03 6.10
N GLU A 140 8.64 -0.67 5.20
CA GLU A 140 10.07 -0.58 5.54
C GLU A 140 10.34 0.54 6.55
N LEU A 141 9.80 1.73 6.29
CA LEU A 141 9.98 2.92 7.15
C LEU A 141 9.48 2.69 8.58
N LEU A 142 8.39 1.93 8.73
CA LEU A 142 7.76 1.64 10.03
C LEU A 142 8.25 0.33 10.65
N GLY A 143 9.46 -0.12 10.30
CA GLY A 143 10.14 -1.23 10.95
C GLY A 143 9.52 -2.59 10.65
N LYS A 144 9.06 -2.80 9.42
CA LYS A 144 8.43 -4.04 8.95
C LYS A 144 7.21 -4.42 9.78
N ARG A 145 6.32 -3.45 9.99
CA ARG A 145 5.04 -3.57 10.70
C ARG A 145 3.90 -3.10 9.80
N LEU A 146 2.74 -3.75 9.93
CA LEU A 146 1.56 -3.48 9.10
C LEU A 146 0.72 -2.34 9.70
N TYR A 147 1.23 -1.12 9.60
CA TYR A 147 0.50 0.08 10.03
C TYR A 147 -0.54 0.53 9.01
N LEU A 148 -0.38 0.23 7.72
CA LEU A 148 -1.40 0.58 6.73
C LEU A 148 -2.47 -0.50 6.63
N SER A 149 -3.72 -0.10 6.74
CA SER A 149 -4.87 -0.92 6.36
C SER A 149 -5.25 -0.58 4.93
N SER A 150 -4.94 -1.47 3.98
CA SER A 150 -5.36 -1.29 2.61
C SER A 150 -6.88 -1.38 2.45
N GLU A 151 -7.43 -0.60 1.52
CA GLU A 151 -8.85 -0.66 1.13
C GLU A 151 -9.80 -0.53 2.34
N TRP A 152 -9.45 0.35 3.26
CA TRP A 152 -10.12 0.48 4.55
C TRP A 152 -11.52 1.10 4.39
N THR A 153 -12.46 0.56 5.16
CA THR A 153 -13.84 1.06 5.22
C THR A 153 -14.19 1.34 6.67
N GLY A 154 -14.91 2.45 6.91
CA GLY A 154 -15.41 2.79 8.23
C GLY A 154 -16.75 2.13 8.53
N THR A 155 -17.41 2.59 9.60
CA THR A 155 -18.71 2.05 10.03
C THR A 155 -19.83 2.35 9.03
N ALA A 156 -19.77 3.51 8.36
CA ALA A 156 -20.70 3.87 7.30
C ALA A 156 -20.35 3.15 5.98
N LYS A 157 -21.34 2.52 5.36
CA LYS A 157 -21.19 1.90 4.03
C LYS A 157 -21.11 2.98 2.96
N GLY A 158 -20.18 2.89 2.02
CA GLY A 158 -20.15 3.81 0.88
C GLY A 158 -18.90 3.81 0.01
N GLY A 159 -17.78 3.27 0.51
CA GLY A 159 -16.55 3.18 -0.26
C GLY A 159 -15.41 2.59 0.55
N ARG A 160 -14.19 2.84 0.09
CA ARG A 160 -12.95 2.42 0.73
C ARG A 160 -11.86 3.43 0.43
N VAL A 161 -11.12 3.86 1.44
CA VAL A 161 -9.88 4.63 1.20
C VAL A 161 -8.75 3.68 0.84
N ASP A 162 -7.79 4.13 0.04
CA ASP A 162 -6.64 3.30 -0.33
C ASP A 162 -5.89 2.82 0.90
N PHE A 163 -5.62 3.73 1.85
CA PHE A 163 -5.03 3.37 3.14
C PHE A 163 -5.63 4.14 4.32
N GLN A 164 -5.84 3.42 5.42
CA GLN A 164 -5.98 4.00 6.76
C GLN A 164 -4.72 3.69 7.58
N VAL A 165 -4.21 4.65 8.34
CA VAL A 165 -3.02 4.46 9.18
C VAL A 165 -3.45 4.01 10.58
N ARG A 166 -3.16 2.75 10.92
CA ARG A 166 -3.53 2.15 12.20
C ARG A 166 -2.86 2.86 13.37
N GLY A 167 -3.60 2.99 14.47
CA GLY A 167 -3.17 3.76 15.64
C GLY A 167 -3.34 5.27 15.47
N THR A 168 -3.82 5.73 14.31
CA THR A 168 -4.20 7.12 14.05
C THR A 168 -5.61 7.18 13.46
N ARG A 169 -6.08 8.39 13.12
CA ARG A 169 -7.32 8.62 12.37
C ARG A 169 -7.00 9.26 11.01
N TRP A 170 -5.93 8.80 10.39
CA TRP A 170 -5.41 9.31 9.12
C TRP A 170 -5.84 8.42 7.95
N ALA A 171 -6.23 9.05 6.85
CA ALA A 171 -6.54 8.38 5.59
C ALA A 171 -5.69 8.92 4.44
N ILE A 172 -5.25 8.04 3.55
CA ILE A 172 -4.40 8.37 2.41
C ILE A 172 -5.10 7.87 1.15
N GLU A 173 -5.20 8.75 0.16
CA GLU A 173 -5.68 8.44 -1.19
C GLU A 173 -4.56 8.73 -2.19
N ILE A 174 -4.39 7.82 -3.13
CA ILE A 174 -3.33 7.82 -4.13
C ILE A 174 -3.96 7.93 -5.51
N LEU A 175 -3.54 8.95 -6.24
CA LEU A 175 -3.99 9.23 -7.60
C LEU A 175 -2.80 9.18 -8.56
N ARG A 176 -3.13 9.15 -9.85
CA ARG A 176 -2.16 9.24 -10.92
C ARG A 176 -2.55 10.29 -11.96
N ASP A 177 -1.58 11.10 -12.36
CA ASP A 177 -1.67 12.06 -13.49
C ASP A 177 -2.91 12.97 -13.42
N GLY A 178 -3.46 13.19 -12.22
CA GLY A 178 -4.68 13.95 -11.96
C GLY A 178 -5.99 13.26 -12.34
N ASP A 179 -5.99 11.96 -12.58
CA ASP A 179 -7.20 11.21 -12.95
C ASP A 179 -8.28 11.35 -11.86
N ASN A 180 -9.45 11.84 -12.27
CA ASN A 180 -10.62 12.10 -11.42
C ASN A 180 -10.34 12.83 -10.09
N ILE A 181 -9.35 13.73 -10.05
CA ILE A 181 -8.96 14.42 -8.82
C ILE A 181 -10.12 15.14 -8.12
N ASP A 182 -10.98 15.80 -8.90
CA ASP A 182 -12.16 16.51 -8.38
C ASP A 182 -13.18 15.52 -7.77
N GLU A 183 -13.28 14.28 -8.29
CA GLU A 183 -14.11 13.22 -7.71
C GLU A 183 -13.54 12.72 -6.37
N HIS A 184 -12.23 12.44 -6.31
CA HIS A 184 -11.59 11.96 -5.08
C HIS A 184 -11.69 12.99 -3.96
N VAL A 185 -11.50 14.27 -4.29
CA VAL A 185 -11.77 15.34 -3.34
C VAL A 185 -13.24 15.35 -2.90
N ALA A 186 -14.18 15.29 -3.84
CA ALA A 186 -15.60 15.34 -3.54
C ALA A 186 -16.06 14.22 -2.60
N ARG A 187 -15.36 13.07 -2.58
CA ARG A 187 -15.65 11.98 -1.63
C ARG A 187 -15.50 12.43 -0.17
N PHE A 188 -14.59 13.34 0.16
CA PHE A 188 -14.39 13.86 1.51
C PHE A 188 -15.24 15.09 1.85
N GLN A 189 -15.93 15.68 0.87
CA GLN A 189 -16.77 16.88 1.09
C GLN A 189 -18.16 16.51 1.57
N THR A 190 -18.92 17.48 2.09
CA THR A 190 -20.33 17.30 2.49
C THR A 190 -21.13 16.60 1.39
N GLY A 191 -21.77 15.47 1.73
CA GLY A 191 -22.53 14.63 0.79
C GLY A 191 -21.68 13.60 0.02
N GLY A 192 -20.35 13.68 0.14
CA GLY A 192 -19.40 12.71 -0.40
C GLY A 192 -19.40 11.38 0.35
N ARG A 193 -18.94 10.32 -0.32
CA ARG A 193 -18.97 8.95 0.18
C ARG A 193 -18.16 8.71 1.46
N TYR A 194 -17.11 9.50 1.71
CA TYR A 194 -16.24 9.39 2.89
C TYR A 194 -16.58 10.41 3.98
N PHE A 195 -17.41 11.40 3.67
CA PHE A 195 -17.83 12.41 4.63
C PHE A 195 -18.47 11.84 5.91
N PRO A 196 -19.28 10.76 5.86
CA PRO A 196 -19.78 10.13 7.09
C PRO A 196 -18.66 9.69 8.05
N TRP A 197 -17.51 9.25 7.54
CA TRP A 197 -16.37 8.85 8.38
C TRP A 197 -15.68 10.05 9.04
N LEU A 198 -15.71 11.22 8.39
CA LEU A 198 -15.27 12.48 9.01
C LEU A 198 -16.24 12.92 10.12
N GLN A 199 -17.55 12.82 9.86
CA GLN A 199 -18.58 13.16 10.86
C GLN A 199 -18.52 12.26 12.09
N ALA A 200 -18.32 10.96 11.89
CA ALA A 200 -18.13 9.98 12.95
C ALA A 200 -16.74 10.05 13.62
N GLN A 201 -15.86 10.94 13.14
CA GLN A 201 -14.47 11.07 13.56
C GLN A 201 -13.66 9.76 13.43
N GLU A 202 -14.03 8.85 12.54
CA GLU A 202 -13.22 7.67 12.22
C GLU A 202 -11.98 8.06 11.41
N ILE A 203 -12.12 9.12 10.59
CA ILE A 203 -11.04 9.84 9.94
C ILE A 203 -11.08 11.29 10.46
N GLN A 204 -9.92 11.85 10.81
CA GLN A 204 -9.76 13.25 11.24
C GLN A 204 -8.84 14.02 10.29
N GLU A 205 -7.79 13.36 9.81
CA GLU A 205 -6.87 13.92 8.82
C GLU A 205 -6.82 13.01 7.60
N TYR A 206 -6.63 13.63 6.44
CA TYR A 206 -6.47 12.90 5.21
C TYR A 206 -5.59 13.67 4.24
N ILE A 207 -4.92 12.93 3.37
CA ILE A 207 -4.04 13.45 2.33
C ILE A 207 -4.37 12.77 1.01
N ILE A 208 -4.33 13.55 -0.07
CA ILE A 208 -4.48 13.07 -1.44
C ILE A 208 -3.14 13.29 -2.13
N LEU A 209 -2.49 12.20 -2.54
CA LEU A 209 -1.19 12.20 -3.23
C LEU A 209 -1.42 11.90 -4.71
N ASP A 210 -1.22 12.90 -5.57
CA ASP A 210 -1.28 12.73 -7.02
C ASP A 210 0.14 12.53 -7.57
N PHE A 211 0.46 11.31 -7.97
CA PHE A 211 1.75 10.95 -8.58
C PHE A 211 1.71 11.19 -10.09
N ARG A 212 2.67 11.95 -10.60
CA ARG A 212 2.64 12.44 -11.98
C ARG A 212 4.00 12.44 -12.65
N ARG A 213 4.01 12.48 -13.99
CA ARG A 213 5.22 12.77 -14.80
C ARG A 213 5.32 14.22 -15.24
N THR A 214 4.23 14.99 -15.13
CA THR A 214 4.19 16.40 -15.50
C THR A 214 3.55 17.21 -14.39
N GLN A 215 3.96 18.48 -14.27
CA GLN A 215 3.37 19.40 -13.31
C GLN A 215 1.86 19.57 -13.57
N PRO A 216 1.02 19.69 -12.53
CA PRO A 216 -0.41 19.89 -12.72
C PRO A 216 -0.70 21.18 -13.49
N PRO A 217 -1.69 21.17 -14.40
CA PRO A 217 -2.01 22.34 -15.22
C PRO A 217 -2.74 23.44 -14.44
N LYS A 218 -3.39 23.10 -13.32
CA LYS A 218 -4.17 24.03 -12.50
C LYS A 218 -3.86 23.84 -11.02
N LYS A 219 -3.92 24.95 -10.27
CA LYS A 219 -3.93 24.93 -8.80
C LYS A 219 -5.22 24.27 -8.32
N SER A 220 -5.13 23.52 -7.22
CA SER A 220 -6.29 22.99 -6.52
C SER A 220 -6.71 23.96 -5.41
N SER A 221 -8.01 24.22 -5.31
CA SER A 221 -8.60 24.93 -4.16
C SER A 221 -8.55 24.11 -2.87
N TYR A 222 -8.19 22.83 -2.96
CA TYR A 222 -8.17 21.88 -1.85
C TYR A 222 -6.75 21.72 -1.32
N ASN A 223 -6.53 22.23 -0.11
CA ASN A 223 -5.22 22.26 0.55
C ASN A 223 -4.64 20.89 0.92
N ARG A 224 -5.45 19.82 0.91
CA ARG A 224 -5.03 18.44 1.24
C ARG A 224 -4.56 17.63 0.02
N VAL A 225 -4.45 18.28 -1.14
CA VAL A 225 -3.90 17.69 -2.36
C VAL A 225 -2.43 18.08 -2.49
N PHE A 226 -1.59 17.07 -2.67
CA PHE A 226 -0.17 17.22 -2.93
C PHE A 226 0.22 16.49 -4.20
N TYR A 227 1.19 17.04 -4.91
CA TYR A 227 1.65 16.51 -6.18
C TYR A 227 3.08 16.03 -6.05
N VAL A 228 3.32 14.79 -6.50
CA VAL A 228 4.65 14.21 -6.61
C VAL A 228 4.98 14.10 -8.09
N VAL A 229 5.86 14.97 -8.58
CA VAL A 229 6.22 15.02 -10.00
C VAL A 229 7.57 14.34 -10.19
N PHE A 230 7.58 13.18 -10.85
CA PHE A 230 8.79 12.40 -11.11
C PHE A 230 9.51 12.85 -12.39
N SER A 231 10.82 12.59 -12.42
CA SER A 231 11.59 12.53 -13.67
C SER A 231 11.11 11.35 -14.54
N GLU A 232 11.46 11.37 -15.83
CA GLU A 232 11.03 10.34 -16.80
C GLU A 232 11.40 8.92 -16.38
N ASP A 233 12.53 8.77 -15.70
CA ASP A 233 13.10 7.49 -15.24
C ASP A 233 12.76 7.17 -13.78
N TYR A 234 11.93 7.98 -13.11
CA TYR A 234 11.59 7.85 -11.69
C TYR A 234 12.77 7.93 -10.71
N THR A 235 13.94 8.42 -11.12
CA THR A 235 15.10 8.54 -10.20
C THR A 235 15.08 9.83 -9.41
N MET A 236 14.24 10.80 -9.77
CA MET A 236 14.05 12.03 -9.01
C MET A 236 12.59 12.40 -8.91
N TYR A 237 12.23 13.17 -7.88
CA TYR A 237 10.92 13.79 -7.79
C TYR A 237 10.97 15.19 -7.15
N GLN A 238 9.95 15.99 -7.43
CA GLN A 238 9.69 17.26 -6.76
C GLN A 238 8.27 17.25 -6.16
N LEU A 239 8.16 17.69 -4.91
CA LEU A 239 6.87 17.89 -4.24
C LEU A 239 6.32 19.28 -4.49
N PHE A 240 5.00 19.35 -4.64
CA PHE A 240 4.24 20.60 -4.70
C PHE A 240 3.00 20.52 -3.80
N ASN A 241 2.65 21.65 -3.19
CA ASN A 241 1.36 21.81 -2.51
C ASN A 241 0.21 22.07 -3.50
N SER A 242 -1.02 22.19 -2.99
CA SER A 242 -2.20 22.46 -3.82
C SER A 242 -2.13 23.77 -4.63
N LYS A 243 -1.31 24.73 -4.21
CA LYS A 243 -1.10 26.02 -4.87
C LYS A 243 0.02 25.99 -5.92
N LEU A 244 0.63 24.82 -6.13
CA LEU A 244 1.79 24.58 -6.98
C LEU A 244 3.08 25.26 -6.48
N ASP A 245 3.14 25.57 -5.18
CA ASP A 245 4.40 25.99 -4.55
C ASP A 245 5.23 24.74 -4.28
N ARG A 246 6.55 24.82 -4.56
CA ARG A 246 7.49 23.72 -4.29
C ARG A 246 7.60 23.49 -2.78
N ILE A 247 7.59 22.23 -2.39
CA ILE A 247 7.87 21.80 -1.01
C ILE A 247 9.28 21.20 -1.01
N GLY A 248 10.25 21.96 -0.50
CA GLY A 248 11.65 21.57 -0.49
C GLY A 248 12.27 21.48 -1.88
N ASP A 249 13.52 21.02 -1.92
CA ASP A 249 14.28 20.79 -3.15
C ASP A 249 13.89 19.47 -3.83
N SER A 250 14.31 19.32 -5.08
CA SER A 250 14.18 18.05 -5.81
C SER A 250 14.97 16.96 -5.10
N VAL A 251 14.37 15.78 -4.95
CA VAL A 251 14.95 14.65 -4.22
C VAL A 251 15.33 13.56 -5.21
N ALA A 252 16.54 13.02 -5.07
CA ALA A 252 16.96 11.82 -5.78
C ALA A 252 16.57 10.56 -4.99
N LEU A 253 15.98 9.59 -5.69
CA LEU A 253 15.67 8.26 -5.16
C LEU A 253 16.85 7.33 -5.39
N LEU A 254 17.13 6.49 -4.40
CA LEU A 254 18.17 5.48 -4.51
C LEU A 254 17.74 4.41 -5.52
N ALA A 255 18.62 4.11 -6.46
CA ALA A 255 18.42 3.09 -7.49
C ALA A 255 18.43 1.67 -6.91
#